data_AF-A0A537KR16-F1
#
_entry.id   AF-A0A537KR16-F1
#
_cell.length_a   1.000
_cell.length_b   1.000
_cell.length_c   1.000
_cell.angle_alpha   90.00
_cell.angle_beta   90.00
_cell.angle_gamma   90.00
#
_symmetry.space_group_name_H-M   'P 1'
#
loop_
_entity.id
_entity.type
_entity.pdbx_description
1 polymer ?
#
loop_
_entity_poly.entity_id
_entity_poly.type
_entity_poly.pdbx_seq_one_letter_code
_entity_poly.pdbx_strand_id
1 'polypeptide(L)'
;MDQTEQNPTFYQKIADEHVDYSEMYRTQETIQLNKRLRKTRNILLICALAFVAGAGVFWIMPETSFTAKDFFVYVGLACIMVLLSLYSNRHPFLSIVAALVICIGFWGFEIFLNNIDQLVIETSIHKLFIVSILVWCFHSSKEAELIRKELHFS
;
A
#
# COMPACT_ATOMS: atom_id res chain seq x y z
N MET A 1 -21.49 27.28 -62.66
CA MET A 1 -20.58 27.37 -61.51
C MET A 1 -21.33 26.82 -60.32
N ASP A 2 -21.28 25.50 -60.12
CA ASP A 2 -21.89 24.87 -58.94
C ASP A 2 -20.84 24.83 -57.84
N GLN A 3 -20.99 25.73 -56.87
CA GLN A 3 -20.32 25.62 -55.58
C GLN A 3 -21.16 24.70 -54.70
N THR A 4 -21.10 23.39 -54.95
CA THR A 4 -21.50 22.42 -53.93
C THR A 4 -20.44 22.47 -52.83
N GLU A 5 -20.73 23.25 -51.79
CA GLU A 5 -20.05 23.20 -50.49
C GLU A 5 -19.99 21.73 -50.04
N GLN A 6 -18.81 21.13 -50.15
CA GLN A 6 -18.49 19.88 -49.49
C GLN A 6 -18.49 20.16 -47.98
N ASN A 7 -19.64 20.01 -47.35
CA ASN A 7 -19.74 19.92 -45.91
C ASN A 7 -19.14 18.55 -45.53
N PRO A 8 -17.94 18.48 -44.93
CA PRO A 8 -17.35 17.21 -44.58
C PRO A 8 -18.31 16.50 -43.62
N THR A 9 -18.77 15.32 -44.02
CA THR A 9 -19.64 14.51 -43.17
C THR A 9 -18.97 14.31 -41.81
N PHE A 10 -19.76 14.28 -40.73
CA PHE A 10 -19.29 14.06 -39.36
C PHE A 10 -18.29 12.89 -39.24
N TYR A 11 -18.45 11.86 -40.08
CA TYR A 11 -17.55 10.70 -40.19
C TYR A 11 -16.15 11.02 -40.72
N GLN A 12 -16.00 12.04 -41.56
CA GLN A 12 -14.72 12.51 -42.09
C GLN A 12 -13.94 13.29 -41.01
N LYS A 13 -14.66 14.02 -40.15
CA LYS A 13 -14.09 14.70 -38.99
C LYS A 13 -13.63 13.72 -37.90
N ILE A 14 -14.33 12.58 -37.75
CA ILE A 14 -13.91 11.47 -36.86
C ILE A 14 -12.73 10.69 -37.45
N ALA A 15 -12.63 10.57 -38.78
CA ALA A 15 -11.51 9.90 -39.43
C ALA A 15 -10.21 10.71 -39.38
N ASP A 16 -10.29 12.05 -39.41
CA ASP A 16 -9.14 12.96 -39.23
C ASP A 16 -8.76 13.16 -37.75
N GLU A 17 -9.69 12.96 -36.82
CA GLU A 17 -9.37 12.81 -35.40
C GLU A 17 -8.87 11.38 -35.18
N HIS A 18 -7.66 11.13 -35.65
CA HIS A 18 -6.90 9.92 -35.38
C HIS A 18 -6.62 9.89 -33.87
N VAL A 19 -7.63 9.54 -33.07
CA VAL A 19 -7.50 9.31 -31.64
C VAL A 19 -6.49 8.19 -31.52
N ASP A 20 -5.28 8.53 -31.09
CA ASP A 20 -4.23 7.57 -30.89
C ASP A 20 -4.63 6.70 -29.69
N TYR A 21 -5.39 5.64 -29.99
CA TYR A 21 -5.88 4.71 -28.99
C TYR A 21 -4.72 4.17 -28.15
N SER A 22 -3.51 4.07 -28.70
CA SER A 22 -2.33 3.63 -27.96
C SER A 22 -1.95 4.59 -26.82
N GLU A 23 -2.02 5.90 -27.05
CA GLU A 23 -1.77 6.91 -26.03
C GLU A 23 -2.89 6.96 -24.99
N MET A 24 -4.15 6.80 -25.41
CA MET A 24 -5.30 6.75 -24.51
C MET A 24 -5.21 5.54 -23.56
N TYR A 25 -4.87 4.35 -24.08
CA TYR A 25 -4.65 3.14 -23.28
C TYR A 25 -3.49 3.32 -22.29
N ARG A 26 -2.34 3.84 -22.75
CA ARG A 26 -1.19 4.15 -21.88
C ARG A 26 -1.53 5.13 -20.76
N THR A 27 -2.32 6.15 -21.07
CA THR A 27 -2.76 7.14 -20.07
C THR A 27 -3.69 6.52 -19.03
N GLN A 28 -4.61 5.64 -19.44
CA GLN A 28 -5.48 4.93 -18.51
C GLN A 28 -4.70 3.96 -17.62
N GLU A 29 -3.77 3.19 -18.18
CA GLU A 29 -2.94 2.25 -17.41
C GLU A 29 -2.03 2.96 -16.41
N THR A 30 -1.43 4.10 -16.79
CA THR A 30 -0.63 4.92 -15.86
C THR A 30 -1.46 5.54 -14.74
N ILE A 31 -2.69 5.99 -15.03
CA ILE A 31 -3.63 6.47 -14.01
C ILE A 31 -3.99 5.33 -13.03
N GLN A 32 -4.28 4.14 -13.55
CA GLN A 32 -4.60 2.97 -12.74
C GLN A 32 -3.39 2.54 -11.88
N LEU A 33 -2.19 2.53 -12.46
CA LEU A 33 -0.94 2.26 -11.74
C LEU A 33 -0.75 3.25 -10.59
N ASN A 34 -0.84 4.55 -10.87
CA ASN A 34 -0.70 5.59 -9.84
C ASN A 34 -1.77 5.51 -8.75
N LYS A 35 -3.00 5.10 -9.08
CA LYS A 35 -4.06 4.86 -8.09
C LYS A 35 -3.69 3.68 -7.17
N ARG A 36 -3.17 2.59 -7.73
CA ARG A 36 -2.76 1.39 -6.97
C ARG A 36 -1.52 1.65 -6.12
N LEU A 37 -0.50 2.32 -6.66
CA LEU A 37 0.69 2.74 -5.91
C LEU A 37 0.33 3.63 -4.71
N ARG A 38 -0.54 4.63 -4.91
CA ARG A 38 -1.04 5.47 -3.82
C ARG A 38 -1.79 4.65 -2.76
N LYS A 39 -2.59 3.67 -3.17
CA LYS A 39 -3.29 2.77 -2.24
C LYS A 39 -2.30 1.96 -1.38
N THR A 40 -1.29 1.35 -2.00
CA THR A 40 -0.22 0.61 -1.29
C THR A 40 0.53 1.49 -0.31
N ARG A 41 0.96 2.67 -0.76
CA ARG A 41 1.66 3.66 0.07
C ARG A 41 0.82 4.08 1.27
N ASN A 42 -0.45 4.43 1.03
CA ASN A 42 -1.36 4.88 2.08
C ASN A 42 -1.64 3.77 3.10
N ILE A 43 -1.76 2.52 2.66
CA ILE A 43 -1.93 1.39 3.57
C ILE A 43 -0.71 1.23 4.49
N LEU A 44 0.51 1.31 3.96
CA LEU A 44 1.73 1.26 4.77
C LEU A 44 1.81 2.43 5.78
N LEU A 45 1.36 3.62 5.39
CA LEU A 45 1.25 4.76 6.32
C LEU A 45 0.18 4.53 7.39
N ILE A 46 -0.97 3.94 7.04
CA ILE A 46 -2.00 3.56 8.00
C ILE A 46 -1.45 2.54 9.01
N CYS A 47 -0.66 1.56 8.54
CA CYS A 47 0.02 0.62 9.44
C CYS A 47 1.01 1.34 10.37
N ALA A 48 1.80 2.27 9.87
CA ALA A 48 2.71 3.08 10.70
C ALA A 48 1.95 3.86 11.78
N LEU A 49 0.84 4.51 11.41
CA LEU A 49 -0.04 5.21 12.34
C LEU A 49 -0.67 4.27 13.37
N ALA A 50 -1.07 3.06 12.95
CA ALA A 50 -1.63 2.06 13.85
C ALA A 50 -0.60 1.57 14.89
N PHE A 51 0.68 1.44 14.53
CA PHE A 51 1.74 1.14 15.50
C PHE A 51 1.93 2.27 16.52
N VAL A 52 1.98 3.52 16.06
CA VAL A 52 2.13 4.68 16.96
C VAL A 52 0.91 4.82 17.88
N ALA A 53 -0.30 4.67 17.33
CA ALA A 53 -1.54 4.71 18.10
C ALA A 53 -1.60 3.57 19.12
N GLY A 54 -1.23 2.34 18.72
CA GLY A 54 -1.13 1.20 19.62
C GLY A 54 -0.16 1.47 20.77
N ALA A 55 1.04 1.96 20.47
CA ALA A 55 2.04 2.32 21.49
C ALA A 55 1.52 3.40 22.45
N GLY A 56 0.81 4.41 21.94
CA GLY A 56 0.20 5.46 22.77
C GLY A 56 -0.90 4.92 23.68
N VAL A 57 -1.76 4.04 23.18
CA VAL A 57 -2.82 3.40 23.98
C VAL A 57 -2.22 2.54 25.08
N PHE A 58 -1.24 1.69 24.77
CA PHE A 58 -0.59 0.84 25.78
C PHE A 58 0.21 1.64 26.80
N TRP A 59 0.78 2.79 26.41
CA TRP A 59 1.49 3.67 27.35
C TRP A 59 0.57 4.26 28.44
N ILE A 60 -0.69 4.54 28.09
CA ILE A 60 -1.65 5.17 29.00
C ILE A 60 -2.36 4.12 29.86
N MET A 61 -2.33 2.84 29.47
CA MET A 61 -3.07 1.76 30.11
C MET A 61 -2.27 1.17 31.29
N PRO A 62 -2.67 1.43 32.56
CA PRO A 62 -1.85 1.12 33.74
C PRO A 62 -1.75 -0.37 34.06
N GLU A 63 -2.64 -1.19 33.49
CA GLU A 63 -2.68 -2.64 33.72
C GLU A 63 -1.75 -3.43 32.79
N THR A 64 -1.12 -2.78 31.81
CA THR A 64 -0.24 -3.45 30.85
C THR A 64 1.21 -3.42 31.31
N SER A 65 1.94 -4.51 31.10
CA SER A 65 3.39 -4.60 31.36
C SER A 65 4.23 -3.85 30.30
N PHE A 66 3.70 -2.76 29.74
CA PHE A 66 4.29 -2.04 28.63
C PHE A 66 5.40 -1.12 29.13
N THR A 67 6.64 -1.41 28.75
CA THR A 67 7.81 -0.66 29.21
C THR A 67 8.22 0.42 28.19
N ALA A 68 9.06 1.37 28.63
CA ALA A 68 9.69 2.35 27.73
C ALA A 68 10.45 1.70 26.57
N LYS A 69 11.02 0.50 26.78
CA LYS A 69 11.71 -0.26 25.72
C LYS A 69 10.72 -0.67 24.62
N ASP A 70 9.54 -1.16 25.01
CA ASP A 70 8.51 -1.60 24.07
C ASP A 70 7.96 -0.42 23.26
N PHE A 71 7.82 0.75 23.88
CA PHE A 71 7.45 1.98 23.18
C PHE A 71 8.44 2.32 22.05
N PHE A 72 9.75 2.31 22.34
CA PHE A 72 10.77 2.58 21.32
C PHE A 72 10.78 1.54 20.20
N VAL A 73 10.50 0.27 20.52
CA VAL A 73 10.37 -0.79 19.51
C VAL A 73 9.20 -0.53 18.57
N TYR A 74 8.03 -0.14 19.10
CA TYR A 74 6.87 0.21 18.28
C TYR A 74 7.11 1.44 17.40
N VAL A 75 7.77 2.47 17.94
CA VAL A 75 8.17 3.65 17.17
C VAL A 75 9.15 3.26 16.05
N GLY A 76 10.12 2.39 16.35
CA GLY A 76 11.04 1.84 15.35
C GLY A 76 10.32 1.11 14.22
N LEU A 77 9.34 0.27 14.55
CA LEU A 77 8.49 -0.42 13.57
C LEU A 77 7.68 0.57 12.72
N ALA A 78 7.13 1.62 13.33
CA ALA A 78 6.44 2.68 12.59
C ALA A 78 7.37 3.39 11.59
N CYS A 79 8.61 3.70 12.01
CA CYS A 79 9.62 4.26 11.10
C CYS A 79 9.93 3.32 9.92
N ILE A 80 10.06 2.02 10.17
CA ILE A 80 10.26 1.03 9.11
C ILE A 80 9.08 1.02 8.14
N MET A 81 7.84 1.08 8.63
CA MET A 81 6.65 1.13 7.77
C MET A 81 6.61 2.40 6.90
N VAL A 82 7.05 3.54 7.42
CA VAL A 82 7.21 4.78 6.64
C VAL A 82 8.28 4.62 5.56
N LEU A 83 9.42 4.02 5.88
CA LEU A 83 10.48 3.76 4.88
C LEU A 83 9.99 2.80 3.77
N LEU A 84 9.28 1.74 4.13
CA LEU A 84 8.67 0.81 3.16
C LEU A 84 7.60 1.50 2.31
N SER A 85 6.86 2.46 2.88
CA SER A 85 5.90 3.28 2.16
C SER A 85 6.58 4.12 1.07
N LEU A 86 7.71 4.75 1.36
CA LEU A 86 8.52 5.46 0.36
C LEU A 86 9.08 4.51 -0.70
N TYR A 87 9.55 3.33 -0.28
CA TYR A 87 10.07 2.29 -1.18
C TYR A 87 8.99 1.70 -2.10
N SER A 88 7.72 1.73 -1.68
CA SER A 88 6.60 1.12 -2.43
C SER A 88 6.34 1.78 -3.79
N ASN A 89 6.81 3.02 -3.99
CA ASN A 89 6.76 3.69 -5.29
C ASN A 89 7.64 2.97 -6.34
N ARG A 90 8.71 2.30 -5.89
CA ARG A 90 9.59 1.50 -6.76
C ARG A 90 9.12 0.05 -6.86
N HIS A 91 8.90 -0.59 -5.72
CA HIS A 91 8.51 -2.00 -5.67
C HIS A 91 7.33 -2.20 -4.70
N PRO A 92 6.07 -2.00 -5.16
CA PRO A 92 4.91 -2.03 -4.28
C PRO A 92 4.68 -3.40 -3.65
N PHE A 93 4.90 -4.48 -4.40
CA PHE A 93 4.75 -5.84 -3.91
C PHE A 93 5.80 -6.19 -2.86
N LEU A 94 7.09 -5.95 -3.16
CA LEU A 94 8.19 -6.20 -2.23
C LEU A 94 8.02 -5.41 -0.92
N SER A 95 7.56 -4.16 -0.98
CA SER A 95 7.26 -3.38 0.23
C SER A 95 6.21 -4.04 1.12
N ILE A 96 5.12 -4.57 0.54
CA ILE A 96 4.06 -5.23 1.30
C ILE A 96 4.53 -6.56 1.87
N VAL A 97 5.27 -7.35 1.08
CA VAL A 97 5.85 -8.62 1.54
C VAL A 97 6.82 -8.37 2.70
N ALA A 98 7.72 -7.39 2.56
CA ALA A 98 8.66 -7.03 3.61
C ALA A 98 7.94 -6.56 4.89
N ALA A 99 6.91 -5.72 4.75
CA ALA A 99 6.09 -5.28 5.88
C ALA A 99 5.44 -6.48 6.60
N LEU A 100 4.88 -7.42 5.84
CA LEU A 100 4.23 -8.62 6.38
C LEU A 100 5.23 -9.51 7.13
N VAL A 101 6.40 -9.78 6.53
CA VAL A 101 7.46 -10.59 7.14
C VAL A 101 7.95 -9.95 8.45
N ILE A 102 8.15 -8.63 8.47
CA ILE A 102 8.57 -7.91 9.67
C ILE A 102 7.50 -7.98 10.76
N CYS A 103 6.23 -7.76 10.42
CA CYS A 103 5.13 -7.87 11.38
C CYS A 103 5.02 -9.28 11.99
N ILE A 104 5.03 -10.32 11.15
CA ILE A 104 4.90 -11.71 11.60
C ILE A 104 6.15 -12.14 12.39
N GLY A 105 7.34 -11.78 11.92
CA GLY A 105 8.60 -12.10 12.60
C GLY A 105 8.68 -11.43 13.97
N PHE A 106 8.29 -10.16 14.06
CA PHE A 106 8.23 -9.44 15.33
C PHE A 106 7.22 -10.06 16.29
N TRP A 107 6.01 -10.37 15.80
CA TRP A 107 4.98 -11.00 16.61
C TRP A 107 5.38 -12.40 17.10
N GLY A 108 5.99 -13.22 16.23
CA GLY A 108 6.52 -14.54 16.60
C GLY A 108 7.66 -14.45 17.63
N PHE A 109 8.51 -13.42 17.53
CA PHE A 109 9.58 -13.18 18.48
C PHE A 109 9.05 -12.77 19.87
N GLU A 110 8.02 -11.92 19.93
CA GLU A 110 7.35 -11.58 21.19
C GLU A 110 6.72 -12.81 21.86
N ILE A 111 6.08 -13.69 21.09
CA ILE A 111 5.49 -14.94 21.60
C ILE A 111 6.59 -15.87 22.14
N PHE A 112 7.76 -15.90 21.50
CA PHE A 112 8.88 -16.74 21.94
C PHE A 112 9.52 -16.25 23.25
N LEU A 113 9.66 -14.93 23.43
CA LEU A 113 10.28 -14.37 24.64
C LEU A 113 9.33 -14.32 25.84
N ASN A 114 8.06 -13.99 25.61
CA ASN A 114 7.06 -13.92 26.66
C ASN A 114 6.37 -15.27 26.75
N ASN A 115 6.85 -16.14 27.64
CA ASN A 115 6.22 -17.42 27.98
C ASN A 115 4.69 -17.24 28.08
N ILE A 116 3.99 -17.66 27.03
CA ILE A 116 2.57 -17.94 26.70
C ILE A 116 1.42 -17.41 27.60
N ASP A 117 1.64 -17.12 28.88
CA ASP A 117 0.58 -16.87 29.83
C ASP A 117 0.12 -15.39 29.86
N GLN A 118 -1.17 -15.24 29.56
CA GLN A 118 -2.06 -14.07 29.72
C GLN A 118 -1.90 -12.84 28.80
N LEU A 119 -0.72 -12.48 28.28
CA LEU A 119 -0.62 -11.22 27.50
C LEU A 119 -1.04 -11.34 26.02
N VAL A 120 -1.23 -12.57 25.53
CA VAL A 120 -1.37 -12.86 24.08
C VAL A 120 -2.70 -12.39 23.51
N ILE A 121 -3.81 -12.41 24.26
CA ILE A 121 -5.13 -12.14 23.67
C ILE A 121 -5.44 -10.63 23.66
N GLU A 122 -5.14 -9.91 24.74
CA GLU A 122 -5.51 -8.50 24.89
C GLU A 122 -4.62 -7.57 24.05
N THR A 123 -3.35 -7.93 23.85
CA THR A 123 -2.39 -7.15 23.04
C THR A 123 -2.21 -7.64 21.60
N SER A 124 -3.01 -8.61 21.12
CA SER A 124 -2.89 -9.11 19.74
C SER A 124 -3.92 -8.53 18.77
N ILE A 125 -4.97 -7.86 19.25
CA ILE A 125 -6.06 -7.36 18.39
C ILE A 125 -5.53 -6.33 17.37
N HIS A 126 -4.71 -5.36 17.79
CA HIS A 126 -4.15 -4.37 16.86
C HIS A 126 -3.16 -4.99 15.88
N LYS A 127 -2.40 -6.01 16.30
CA LYS A 127 -1.44 -6.73 15.44
C LYS A 127 -2.19 -7.50 14.35
N LEU A 128 -3.24 -8.22 14.72
CA LEU A 128 -4.13 -8.92 13.79
C LEU A 128 -4.79 -7.94 12.81
N PHE A 129 -5.23 -6.78 13.30
CA PHE A 129 -5.78 -5.73 12.45
C PHE A 129 -4.76 -5.25 11.40
N ILE A 130 -3.52 -4.98 11.80
CA ILE A 130 -2.45 -4.56 10.88
C ILE A 130 -2.17 -5.64 9.83
N VAL A 131 -2.03 -6.91 10.25
CA VAL A 131 -1.81 -8.04 9.34
C VAL A 131 -2.97 -8.20 8.36
N SER A 132 -4.22 -8.07 8.82
CA SER A 132 -5.41 -8.18 7.97
C SER A 132 -5.43 -7.15 6.84
N ILE A 133 -5.04 -5.90 7.14
CA ILE A 133 -4.97 -4.81 6.16
C ILE A 133 -3.83 -5.06 5.15
N LEU A 134 -2.67 -5.55 5.61
CA LEU A 134 -1.55 -5.89 4.74
C LEU A 134 -1.92 -7.02 3.78
N VAL A 135 -2.62 -8.05 4.25
CA VAL A 135 -3.11 -9.17 3.42
C VAL A 135 -4.16 -8.68 2.41
N TRP A 136 -5.05 -7.76 2.76
CA TRP A 136 -5.95 -7.15 1.78
C TRP A 136 -5.15 -6.46 0.66
N CYS A 137 -4.10 -5.73 1.02
CA CYS A 137 -3.31 -4.98 0.05
C CYS A 137 -2.50 -5.84 -0.92
N PHE A 138 -2.29 -7.13 -0.63
CA PHE A 138 -1.46 -8.03 -1.43
C PHE A 138 -1.89 -8.12 -2.90
N HIS A 139 -3.19 -8.23 -3.15
CA HIS A 139 -3.70 -8.34 -4.51
C HIS A 139 -3.44 -7.06 -5.30
N SER A 140 -3.78 -5.90 -4.71
CA SER A 140 -3.56 -4.59 -5.34
C SER A 140 -2.08 -4.28 -5.60
N SER A 141 -1.17 -4.71 -4.72
CA SER A 141 0.27 -4.48 -4.90
C SER A 141 0.88 -5.38 -5.97
N LYS A 142 0.45 -6.64 -6.05
CA LYS A 142 0.87 -7.58 -7.11
C LYS A 142 0.45 -7.06 -8.50
N GLU A 143 -0.79 -6.63 -8.64
CA GLU A 143 -1.26 -6.09 -9.92
C GLU A 143 -0.55 -4.79 -10.31
N ALA A 144 -0.21 -3.94 -9.34
CA ALA A 144 0.58 -2.73 -9.61
C ALA A 144 1.98 -3.06 -10.15
N GLU A 145 2.62 -4.11 -9.63
CA GLU A 145 3.93 -4.54 -10.12
C GLU A 145 3.87 -5.17 -11.51
N LEU A 146 2.80 -5.92 -11.83
CA LEU A 146 2.57 -6.47 -13.17
C LEU A 146 2.40 -5.36 -14.21
N ILE A 147 1.49 -4.41 -13.97
CA ILE A 147 1.25 -3.26 -14.87
C ILE A 147 2.52 -2.43 -15.06
N ARG A 148 3.30 -2.22 -13.99
CA ARG A 148 4.57 -1.49 -14.10
C ARG A 148 5.58 -2.21 -15.02
N LYS A 149 5.67 -3.54 -14.92
CA LYS A 149 6.54 -4.36 -15.78
C LYS A 149 6.07 -4.33 -17.23
N GLU A 150 4.77 -4.38 -17.47
CA GLU A 150 4.15 -4.30 -18.81
C GLU A 150 4.37 -2.94 -19.47
N LEU A 151 4.30 -1.84 -18.71
CA LEU A 151 4.53 -0.48 -19.20
C LEU A 151 6.00 -0.12 -19.42
N HIS A 152 6.95 -1.04 -19.19
CA HIS A 152 8.41 -0.77 -19.26
C HIS A 152 8.86 0.43 -18.40
N PHE A 153 8.17 0.74 -17.31
CA PHE A 153 8.70 1.69 -16.31
C PHE A 153 9.81 1.01 -15.52
N SER A 154 11.04 1.03 -16.07
CA SER A 154 12.27 0.67 -15.37
C SER A 154 12.51 1.64 -14.21
#